data_AF-A0A1T4LSI2-F1
#
_entry.id   AF-A0A1T4LSI2-F1
#
_cell.length_a   1.000
_cell.length_b   1.000
_cell.length_c   1.000
_cell.angle_alpha   90.00
_cell.angle_beta   90.00
_cell.angle_gamma   90.00
#
_symmetry.space_group_name_H-M   'P 1'
#
loop_
_entity.id
_entity.type
_entity.pdbx_description
1 polymer ?
#
loop_
_entity_poly.entity_id
_entity_poly.type
_entity_poly.pdbx_seq_one_letter_code
_entity_poly.pdbx_strand_id
1 'polypeptide(L)' 'MGRTRRTFTAEEKLKVVMAVIQDGKAVSDVAKENNIHPNMILNWKKEFLENAAMIFNRTRPDITEKAQQKKIDELEAKLQ' A
#
# COMPACT_ATOMS: atom_id res chain seq x y z
N MET A 1 -16.55 17.40 21.25
CA MET A 1 -16.76 17.09 19.82
C MET A 1 -15.46 16.52 19.25
N GLY A 2 -15.37 15.19 19.07
CA GLY A 2 -14.15 14.54 18.60
C GLY A 2 -13.85 14.90 17.15
N ARG A 3 -12.62 15.31 16.86
CA ARG A 3 -12.14 15.56 15.49
C ARG A 3 -12.38 14.31 14.64
N THR A 4 -13.25 14.40 13.64
CA THR A 4 -13.42 13.36 12.62
C THR A 4 -12.07 13.14 11.95
N ARG A 5 -11.52 11.92 12.08
CA ARG A 5 -10.28 11.55 11.40
C ARG A 5 -10.58 11.50 9.91
N ARG A 6 -9.96 12.39 9.14
CA ARG A 6 -9.96 12.33 7.68
C ARG A 6 -9.34 10.99 7.26
N THR A 7 -10.08 10.21 6.48
CA THR A 7 -9.58 9.01 5.82
C THR A 7 -9.04 9.40 4.45
N PHE A 8 -7.91 8.81 4.07
CA PHE A 8 -7.31 9.00 2.74
C PHE A 8 -7.35 7.68 1.99
N THR A 9 -7.83 7.72 0.76
CA THR A 9 -7.85 6.58 -0.14
C THR A 9 -6.43 6.20 -0.57
N ALA A 10 -6.25 4.97 -1.04
CA ALA A 10 -4.94 4.51 -1.52
C ALA A 10 -4.41 5.35 -2.69
N GLU A 11 -5.30 5.78 -3.59
CA GLU A 11 -4.96 6.64 -4.74
C GLU A 11 -4.50 8.03 -4.30
N GLU A 12 -5.16 8.64 -3.32
CA GLU A 12 -4.75 9.94 -2.77
C GLU A 12 -3.38 9.86 -2.10
N LYS A 13 -3.15 8.82 -1.29
CA LYS A 13 -1.83 8.57 -0.68
C LYS A 13 -0.75 8.42 -1.74
N LEU A 14 -1.04 7.67 -2.81
CA LEU A 14 -0.11 7.45 -3.91
C LEU A 14 0.24 8.76 -4.62
N LYS A 15 -0.77 9.59 -4.97
CA LYS A 15 -0.53 10.90 -5.62
C LYS A 15 0.36 11.81 -4.76
N VAL A 16 0.09 11.86 -3.45
CA VAL A 16 0.86 12.66 -2.50
C VAL A 16 2.31 12.18 -2.40
N VAL A 17 2.52 10.86 -2.28
CA VAL A 17 3.87 10.28 -2.21
C VAL A 17 4.61 10.47 -3.53
N MET A 18 3.95 10.29 -4.68
CA MET A 18 4.55 10.46 -5.99
C MET A 18 4.98 11.92 -6.23
N ALA A 19 4.18 12.90 -5.81
CA ALA A 19 4.56 14.32 -5.90
C ALA A 19 5.84 14.64 -5.11
N VAL A 20 6.08 13.95 -3.99
CA VAL A 20 7.31 14.12 -3.19
C VAL A 20 8.50 13.41 -3.81
N ILE A 21 8.32 12.22 -4.39
CA ILE A 21 9.41 11.39 -4.93
C ILE A 21 9.78 11.82 -6.36
N GLN A 22 8.79 12.00 -7.23
CA GLN A 22 8.97 12.26 -8.65
C GLN A 22 9.16 13.75 -8.95
N ASP A 23 8.29 14.61 -8.41
CA ASP A 23 8.35 16.05 -8.69
C ASP A 23 9.37 16.79 -7.81
N GLY A 24 9.99 16.08 -6.84
CA GLY A 24 10.96 16.65 -5.91
C GLY A 24 10.38 17.73 -4.98
N LYS A 25 9.05 17.81 -4.87
CA LYS A 25 8.40 18.80 -4.01
C LYS A 25 8.73 18.56 -2.54
N ALA A 26 8.92 19.65 -1.80
CA ALA A 26 9.14 19.55 -0.37
C ALA A 26 7.91 18.97 0.33
N VAL A 27 8.14 18.07 1.28
CA VAL A 27 7.08 17.43 2.08
C VAL A 27 6.19 18.47 2.77
N SER A 28 6.77 19.60 3.19
CA SER A 28 6.05 20.72 3.81
C SER A 28 5.05 21.39 2.88
N ASP A 29 5.37 21.49 1.59
CA ASP A 29 4.54 22.19 0.62
C ASP A 29 3.39 21.29 0.19
N VAL A 30 3.68 20.02 -0.09
CA VAL A 30 2.66 18.99 -0.38
C VAL A 30 1.72 18.80 0.82
N ALA A 31 2.25 18.86 2.05
CA ALA A 31 1.46 18.83 3.28
C ALA A 31 0.46 20.00 3.36
N LYS A 32 0.90 21.22 3.05
CA LYS A 32 0.03 22.41 3.04
C LYS A 32 -1.04 22.32 1.95
N GLU A 33 -0.63 21.98 0.72
CA GLU A 33 -1.54 21.86 -0.44
C GLU A 33 -2.65 20.84 -0.20
N ASN A 34 -2.32 19.69 0.39
CA ASN A 34 -3.27 18.60 0.59
C ASN A 34 -3.93 18.63 1.99
N ASN A 35 -3.57 19.61 2.83
CA ASN A 35 -4.01 19.72 4.22
C ASN A 35 -3.72 18.43 5.04
N ILE A 36 -2.51 17.92 4.88
CA ILE A 36 -2.00 16.68 5.49
C ILE A 36 -0.86 17.03 6.43
N HIS A 37 -0.74 16.35 7.55
CA HIS A 37 0.41 16.54 8.43
C HIS A 37 1.69 15.97 7.76
N PRO A 38 2.82 16.70 7.73
CA PRO A 38 4.07 16.25 7.10
C PRO A 38 4.51 14.85 7.53
N ASN A 39 4.33 14.52 8.82
CA ASN A 39 4.67 13.21 9.37
C ASN A 39 3.86 12.05 8.74
N MET A 40 2.62 12.29 8.31
CA MET A 40 1.83 11.27 7.61
C MET A 40 2.42 10.99 6.22
N ILE A 41 2.89 12.03 5.53
CA ILE A 41 3.53 11.89 4.22
C ILE A 41 4.84 11.11 4.34
N LEU A 42 5.63 11.37 5.38
CA LEU A 42 6.84 10.61 5.68
C LEU A 42 6.54 9.12 5.93
N ASN A 43 5.50 8.83 6.72
CA ASN A 43 5.06 7.45 6.96
C ASN A 43 4.59 6.77 5.67
N TRP A 44 3.76 7.43 4.85
CA TRP A 44 3.30 6.87 3.59
C TRP A 44 4.43 6.68 2.58
N LYS A 45 5.43 7.57 2.56
CA LYS A 45 6.63 7.40 1.74
C LYS A 45 7.39 6.13 2.15
N LYS A 46 7.54 5.88 3.45
CA LYS A 46 8.18 4.67 3.97
C LYS A 46 7.38 3.42 3.60
N GLU A 47 6.08 3.41 3.89
CA GLU A 47 5.17 2.31 3.51
C GLU A 47 5.19 2.05 2.00
N PHE A 48 5.21 3.10 1.18
CA PHE A 48 5.27 2.97 -0.27
C PHE A 48 6.57 2.30 -0.74
N LEU A 49 7.72 2.71 -0.20
CA LEU A 49 9.02 2.14 -0.59
C LEU A 49 9.15 0.67 -0.13
N GLU A 50 8.71 0.35 1.09
CA GLU A 50 8.68 -1.03 1.61
C GLU A 50 7.77 -1.92 0.76
N ASN A 51 6.54 -1.47 0.46
CA ASN A 51 5.61 -2.20 -0.38
C ASN A 51 6.08 -2.28 -1.84
N ALA A 52 6.71 -1.23 -2.37
CA ALA A 52 7.24 -1.22 -3.74
C ALA A 52 8.33 -2.29 -3.91
N ALA A 53 9.24 -2.41 -2.94
CA ALA A 53 10.24 -3.48 -2.94
C ALA A 53 9.57 -4.86 -2.93
N MET A 54 8.51 -5.04 -2.16
CA MET A 54 7.72 -6.28 -2.13
C MET A 54 7.04 -6.58 -3.48
N ILE A 55 6.57 -5.57 -4.22
CA ILE A 55 5.98 -5.75 -5.55
C ILE A 55 7.01 -6.32 -6.54
N PHE A 56 8.26 -5.88 -6.48
CA PHE A 56 9.33 -6.43 -7.34
C PHE A 56 9.82 -7.79 -6.84
N ASN A 57 9.73 -8.05 -5.53
CA ASN A 57 10.02 -9.35 -4.93
C ASN A 57 8.83 -10.32 -4.95
N ARG A 58 7.74 -9.96 -5.67
CA ARG A 58 6.77 -10.95 -6.17
C ARG A 58 7.48 -11.81 -7.22
N THR A 59 8.34 -12.70 -6.73
CA THR A 59 8.42 -14.04 -7.27
C THR A 59 6.98 -14.45 -7.49
N ARG A 60 6.60 -14.71 -8.75
CA ARG A 60 5.24 -15.13 -9.15
C ARG A 60 4.70 -16.03 -8.04
N PRO A 61 3.45 -15.85 -7.55
CA PRO A 61 2.90 -16.73 -6.52
C PRO A 61 3.26 -18.13 -6.95
N ASP A 62 4.12 -18.77 -6.16
CA ASP A 62 4.79 -19.97 -6.60
C ASP A 62 3.67 -20.90 -7.03
N ILE A 63 3.68 -21.35 -8.29
CA ILE A 63 2.52 -22.02 -8.90
C ILE A 63 2.10 -23.20 -8.00
N THR A 64 3.06 -23.72 -7.24
CA THR A 64 2.97 -24.63 -6.10
C THR A 64 1.96 -24.20 -5.03
N GLU A 65 1.98 -22.99 -4.46
CA GLU A 65 1.07 -22.57 -3.39
C GLU A 65 -0.40 -22.51 -3.87
N LYS A 66 -0.63 -21.96 -5.07
CA LYS A 66 -1.98 -21.97 -5.68
C LYS A 66 -2.43 -23.38 -6.05
N ALA A 67 -1.51 -24.24 -6.49
CA ALA A 67 -1.80 -25.65 -6.77
C ALA A 67 -2.07 -26.44 -5.47
N GLN A 68 -1.36 -26.13 -4.39
CA GLN A 68 -1.55 -26.72 -3.06
C GLN A 68 -2.90 -26.31 -2.47
N GLN A 69 -3.26 -25.03 -2.57
CA GLN A 69 -4.57 -24.54 -2.11
C GLN A 69 -5.71 -25.23 -2.85
N LYS A 70 -5.63 -25.35 -4.19
CA LYS A 70 -6.61 -26.12 -4.97
C LYS A 70 -6.71 -27.58 -4.56
N LYS A 71 -5.58 -28.21 -4.20
CA LYS A 71 -5.54 -29.60 -3.76
C LYS A 71 -6.17 -29.78 -2.38
N ILE A 72 -5.99 -28.82 -1.49
CA ILE A 72 -6.63 -28.78 -0.17
C ILE A 72 -8.14 -28.67 -0.34
N ASP A 73 -8.62 -27.72 -1.15
CA ASP A 73 -10.05 -27.53 -1.42
C ASP A 73 -10.69 -28.79 -2.04
N GLU A 74 -9.99 -29.47 -2.96
CA GLU A 74 -10.48 -30.72 -3.58
C GLU A 74 -10.55 -31.90 -2.60
N LEU A 75 -9.60 -31.98 -1.65
CA LEU A 75 -9.59 -33.02 -0.62
C LEU A 75 -10.69 -32.78 0.42
N GLU A 76 -10.93 -31.53 0.82
CA GLU A 76 -12.01 -31.16 1.73
C GLU A 76 -13.39 -31.47 1.13
N ALA A 77 -13.57 -31.24 -0.18
CA ALA A 77 -14.80 -31.60 -0.88
C ALA A 77 -15.04 -33.12 -1.01
N LYS A 78 -14.00 -33.95 -0.93
CA LYS A 78 -14.10 -35.43 -0.94
C LYS A 78 -14.36 -36.03 0.44
N LEU A 79 -14.23 -35.23 1.51
CA LEU A 79 -14.46 -35.64 2.90
C LEU A 79 -15.85 -35.24 3.41
N GLN A 80 -16.66 -34.55 2.60
CA GLN A 80 -18.10 -34.32 2.80
C GLN A 80 -18.93 -35.25 1.90
#